data_AF-A0A371AWK5-F1
#
_entry.id   AF-A0A371AWK5-F1
#
_cell.length_a   1.000
_cell.length_b   1.000
_cell.length_c   1.000
_cell.angle_alpha   90.00
_cell.angle_beta   90.00
_cell.angle_gamma   90.00
#
_symmetry.space_group_name_H-M   'P 1'
#
loop_
_entity.id
_entity.type
_entity.pdbx_description
1 polymer ?
#
loop_
_entity_poly.entity_id
_entity_poly.type
_entity_poly.pdbx_seq_one_letter_code
_entity_poly.pdbx_strand_id
1 'polypeptide(L)'
;MSIKKSFMLGIICLLLFMISGCATQKENNNKDASVGNSLENKRETENSQSIKEEKEQSGDNDTKVKKETQPKDDKELEKSLAAYRKKREKMTTEKNGIITAGAPDEEEYGIDTSAQPRFDTREERKAFEAASEYLTDKLGIEEEALNNCIDPRIFQIYKDKDKGVAKGYENDNIFVCEYCDNGTWQYMILVRDSKEDPWKVIHHGDSYKE
;
A
#
# COMPACT_ATOMS: atom_id res chain seq x y z
N MET A 1 -49.56 13.29 -1.75
CA MET A 1 -49.61 14.63 -1.16
C MET A 1 -48.20 14.95 -0.67
N SER A 2 -47.57 15.92 -1.33
CA SER A 2 -46.20 16.38 -1.09
C SER A 2 -46.02 16.95 0.30
N ILE A 3 -44.77 16.99 0.80
CA ILE A 3 -44.03 18.24 1.06
C ILE A 3 -42.60 17.85 1.49
N LYS A 4 -41.63 18.25 0.65
CA LYS A 4 -40.21 18.38 0.97
C LYS A 4 -40.04 19.58 1.89
N LYS A 5 -39.14 19.50 2.89
CA LYS A 5 -38.54 20.70 3.50
C LYS A 5 -37.06 20.45 3.78
N SER A 6 -36.23 21.01 2.90
CA SER A 6 -34.85 21.36 3.17
C SER A 6 -34.81 22.50 4.19
N PHE A 7 -33.85 22.48 5.11
CA PHE A 7 -33.40 23.69 5.80
C PHE A 7 -31.87 23.74 5.80
N MET A 8 -31.37 24.62 4.93
CA MET A 8 -30.03 25.21 5.01
C MET A 8 -29.96 26.09 6.25
N LEU A 9 -28.88 25.97 7.03
CA LEU A 9 -28.36 27.09 7.81
C LEU A 9 -26.86 27.17 7.55
N GLY A 10 -26.47 28.23 6.85
CA GLY A 10 -25.08 28.55 6.58
C GLY A 10 -24.41 29.18 7.81
N ILE A 11 -23.14 28.85 8.01
CA ILE A 11 -22.22 29.67 8.80
C ILE A 11 -20.99 29.91 7.95
N ILE A 12 -20.96 31.12 7.38
CA ILE A 12 -19.79 31.80 6.86
C ILE A 12 -18.98 32.27 8.09
N CYS A 13 -17.73 31.84 8.20
CA CYS A 13 -16.71 32.59 8.93
C CYS A 13 -15.38 32.49 8.20
N LEU A 14 -15.11 33.54 7.43
CA LEU A 14 -13.81 33.94 6.92
C LEU A 14 -12.85 34.17 8.10
N LEU A 15 -11.71 33.47 8.12
CA LEU A 15 -10.50 33.98 8.77
C LEU A 15 -9.29 33.68 7.90
N LEU A 16 -8.99 34.65 7.04
CA LEU A 16 -7.68 34.87 6.45
C LEU A 16 -6.74 35.36 7.56
N PHE A 17 -5.65 34.63 7.84
CA PHE A 17 -4.44 35.24 8.41
C PHE A 17 -3.25 34.91 7.52
N MET A 18 -2.74 35.98 6.93
CA MET A 18 -1.53 36.06 6.12
C MET A 18 -0.28 36.08 7.02
N ILE A 19 0.72 35.28 6.60
CA ILE A 19 2.16 35.56 6.55
C ILE A 19 2.88 36.00 7.83
N SER A 20 3.87 35.20 8.25
CA SER A 20 5.21 35.70 8.60
C SER A 20 6.24 34.58 8.43
N GLY A 21 7.09 34.73 7.41
CA GLY A 21 8.35 34.00 7.33
C GLY A 21 9.44 34.68 8.17
N CYS A 22 10.42 33.90 8.59
CA CYS A 22 11.77 34.35 8.90
C CYS A 22 12.76 33.27 8.48
N ALA A 23 13.91 33.75 8.03
CA ALA A 23 14.89 33.05 7.22
C ALA A 23 15.99 32.35 8.02
N THR A 24 16.60 31.37 7.35
CA THR A 24 17.99 30.89 7.35
C THR A 24 18.96 31.45 8.39
N GLN A 25 19.67 30.55 9.09
CA GLN A 25 21.13 30.63 9.12
C GLN A 25 21.80 29.25 9.31
N LYS A 26 22.70 28.97 8.37
CA LYS A 26 23.66 27.88 8.33
C LYS A 26 24.93 28.41 8.99
N GLU A 27 25.55 27.66 9.89
CA GLU A 27 26.99 27.82 10.11
C GLU A 27 27.64 26.51 10.55
N ASN A 28 28.51 26.03 9.66
CA ASN A 28 29.53 25.03 9.92
C ASN A 28 30.59 25.66 10.84
N ASN A 29 31.17 24.87 11.74
CA ASN A 29 32.57 25.05 12.10
C ASN A 29 33.28 23.71 12.21
N ASN A 30 34.12 23.47 11.22
CA ASN A 30 35.30 22.61 11.26
C ASN A 30 36.21 23.01 12.42
N LYS A 31 36.89 22.03 13.02
CA LYS A 31 38.32 22.15 13.36
C LYS A 31 38.96 20.78 13.51
N ASP A 32 39.94 20.56 12.64
CA ASP A 32 40.92 19.49 12.61
C ASP A 32 41.78 19.39 13.88
N ALA A 33 42.25 18.16 14.16
CA ALA A 33 43.66 17.80 14.42
C ALA A 33 43.70 16.29 14.74
N SER A 34 44.13 15.42 13.82
CA SER A 34 45.53 15.01 13.61
C SER A 34 46.26 14.63 14.90
N VAL A 35 46.42 13.32 15.15
CA VAL A 35 47.70 12.69 15.58
C VAL A 35 47.69 11.24 15.08
N GLY A 36 48.71 10.88 14.30
CA GLY A 36 48.93 9.51 13.83
C GLY A 36 49.83 8.67 14.74
N ASN A 37 49.79 7.36 14.53
CA ASN A 37 50.90 6.40 14.56
C ASN A 37 50.32 5.04 14.13
N SER A 38 50.71 4.49 12.98
CA SER A 38 51.90 3.65 12.79
C SER A 38 51.88 2.39 13.66
N LEU A 39 51.53 1.24 13.05
CA LEU A 39 52.46 0.12 12.92
C LEU A 39 51.84 -1.04 12.11
N GLU A 40 52.65 -1.54 11.21
CA GLU A 40 52.39 -2.53 10.19
C GLU A 40 52.86 -3.93 10.64
N ASN A 41 52.20 -4.97 10.10
CA ASN A 41 52.71 -6.32 9.80
C ASN A 41 53.24 -7.25 10.92
N LYS A 42 52.61 -8.44 11.05
CA LYS A 42 53.21 -9.71 10.56
C LYS A 42 52.24 -10.90 10.61
N ARG A 43 52.24 -11.68 9.54
CA ARG A 43 51.72 -13.07 9.40
C ARG A 43 52.80 -14.09 9.81
N GLU A 44 52.34 -15.30 10.19
CA GLU A 44 52.88 -16.67 9.95
C GLU A 44 52.15 -17.63 10.93
N THR A 45 51.23 -18.52 10.53
CA THR A 45 51.36 -19.94 10.03
C THR A 45 52.26 -20.81 10.96
N GLU A 46 51.85 -21.92 11.59
CA GLU A 46 51.38 -23.25 11.10
C GLU A 46 50.81 -24.09 12.29
N ASN A 47 49.69 -24.83 12.10
CA ASN A 47 49.56 -26.33 12.02
C ASN A 47 49.82 -27.07 13.37
N SER A 48 49.00 -27.98 13.93
CA SER A 48 48.30 -29.14 13.34
C SER A 48 47.41 -29.90 14.36
N GLN A 49 46.62 -30.88 13.84
CA GLN A 49 45.80 -31.96 14.47
C GLN A 49 44.32 -31.64 14.82
N SER A 50 43.34 -31.86 13.92
CA SER A 50 42.69 -33.12 13.47
C SER A 50 41.73 -33.74 14.52
N ILE A 51 40.40 -33.78 14.29
CA ILE A 51 39.54 -34.92 13.85
C ILE A 51 38.10 -34.46 14.22
N LYS A 52 36.96 -34.62 13.50
CA LYS A 52 36.50 -35.50 12.41
C LYS A 52 35.33 -34.82 11.69
N GLU A 53 35.21 -35.12 10.40
CA GLU A 53 34.09 -34.80 9.51
C GLU A 53 32.87 -35.70 9.79
N GLU A 54 31.67 -35.18 9.56
CA GLU A 54 30.59 -35.95 8.92
C GLU A 54 29.83 -35.01 7.97
N LYS A 55 30.01 -35.29 6.67
CA LYS A 55 29.19 -34.81 5.56
C LYS A 55 28.04 -35.80 5.39
N GLU A 56 26.81 -35.30 5.31
CA GLU A 56 25.83 -35.82 4.37
C GLU A 56 25.21 -34.65 3.61
N GLN A 57 25.24 -34.77 2.28
CA GLN A 57 24.66 -33.87 1.29
C GLN A 57 23.71 -34.72 0.44
N SER A 58 22.65 -34.09 -0.09
CA SER A 58 21.72 -34.54 -1.15
C SER A 58 20.34 -34.96 -0.61
N GLY A 59 19.20 -34.48 -1.12
CA GLY A 59 18.89 -33.59 -2.25
C GLY A 59 17.59 -32.83 -1.92
N ASP A 60 17.45 -31.57 -2.32
CA ASP A 60 16.89 -31.14 -3.61
C ASP A 60 15.68 -31.98 -4.05
N ASN A 61 14.49 -31.52 -3.64
CA ASN A 61 13.26 -31.48 -4.45
C ASN A 61 12.12 -30.88 -3.60
N ASP A 62 12.30 -29.66 -3.08
CA ASP A 62 11.11 -28.82 -2.80
C ASP A 62 10.68 -28.22 -4.13
N THR A 63 10.01 -29.07 -4.91
CA THR A 63 9.07 -28.58 -5.90
C THR A 63 8.00 -27.84 -5.11
N LYS A 64 8.23 -26.55 -4.83
CA LYS A 64 7.15 -25.61 -4.58
C LYS A 64 6.33 -25.65 -5.86
N VAL A 65 5.34 -26.54 -5.88
CA VAL A 65 4.30 -26.57 -6.88
C VAL A 65 3.78 -25.14 -6.87
N LYS A 66 4.22 -24.34 -7.84
CA LYS A 66 3.51 -23.14 -8.24
C LYS A 66 2.14 -23.69 -8.57
N LYS A 67 1.22 -23.55 -7.62
CA LYS A 67 -0.19 -23.74 -7.87
C LYS A 67 -0.46 -22.66 -8.90
N GLU A 68 -0.42 -23.04 -10.17
CA GLU A 68 -0.91 -22.21 -11.24
C GLU A 68 -2.35 -21.93 -10.86
N THR A 69 -2.58 -20.74 -10.31
CA THR A 69 -3.90 -20.24 -9.98
C THR A 69 -4.59 -20.11 -11.32
N GLN A 70 -5.23 -21.19 -11.76
CA GLN A 70 -6.11 -21.17 -12.90
C GLN A 70 -7.10 -20.02 -12.68
N PRO A 71 -7.49 -19.31 -13.76
CA PRO A 71 -8.53 -18.29 -13.64
C PRO A 71 -9.75 -18.97 -13.01
N LYS A 72 -10.06 -18.62 -11.76
CA LYS A 72 -11.32 -18.99 -11.13
C LYS A 72 -12.43 -18.47 -12.04
N ASP A 73 -13.48 -19.27 -12.21
CA ASP A 73 -14.75 -18.73 -12.72
C ASP A 73 -15.07 -17.45 -11.93
N ASP A 74 -15.47 -16.37 -12.59
CA ASP A 74 -15.71 -15.07 -11.96
C ASP A 74 -16.64 -15.22 -10.75
N LYS A 75 -17.61 -16.15 -10.80
CA LYS A 75 -18.49 -16.45 -9.66
C LYS A 75 -17.77 -17.06 -8.46
N GLU A 76 -16.75 -17.88 -8.68
CA GLU A 76 -15.94 -18.44 -7.60
C GLU A 76 -14.98 -17.40 -7.02
N LEU A 77 -14.46 -16.50 -7.87
CA LEU A 77 -13.68 -15.35 -7.41
C LEU A 77 -14.53 -14.45 -6.53
N GLU A 78 -15.74 -14.04 -6.97
CA GLU A 78 -16.64 -13.19 -6.17
C GLU A 78 -16.97 -13.80 -4.80
N LYS A 79 -17.24 -15.12 -4.75
CA LYS A 79 -17.44 -15.82 -3.47
C LYS A 79 -16.21 -15.76 -2.58
N SER A 80 -15.01 -15.89 -3.16
CA SER A 80 -13.74 -15.83 -2.44
C SER A 80 -13.49 -14.42 -1.89
N LEU A 81 -13.67 -13.38 -2.72
CA LEU A 81 -13.54 -11.98 -2.32
C LEU A 81 -14.53 -11.62 -1.20
N ALA A 82 -15.80 -12.01 -1.33
CA ALA A 82 -16.82 -11.77 -0.30
C ALA A 82 -16.46 -12.46 1.03
N ALA A 83 -15.95 -13.69 0.98
CA ALA A 83 -15.54 -14.42 2.17
C ALA A 83 -14.31 -13.80 2.85
N TYR A 84 -13.32 -13.34 2.06
CA TYR A 84 -12.14 -12.63 2.55
C TYR A 84 -12.55 -11.33 3.25
N ARG A 85 -13.35 -10.48 2.58
CA ARG A 85 -13.77 -9.17 3.10
C ARG A 85 -14.59 -9.31 4.39
N LYS A 86 -15.50 -10.30 4.44
CA LYS A 86 -16.25 -10.65 5.66
C LYS A 86 -15.36 -11.16 6.80
N LYS A 87 -14.25 -11.84 6.50
CA LYS A 87 -13.29 -12.28 7.52
C LYS A 87 -12.47 -11.09 8.02
N ARG A 88 -12.03 -10.20 7.12
CA ARG A 88 -11.30 -8.96 7.43
C ARG A 88 -12.07 -8.08 8.41
N GLU A 89 -13.35 -7.84 8.14
CA GLU A 89 -14.24 -7.08 9.05
C GLU A 89 -14.27 -7.64 10.48
N LYS A 90 -14.20 -8.96 10.64
CA LYS A 90 -14.19 -9.63 11.97
C LYS A 90 -12.84 -9.59 12.67
N MET A 91 -11.77 -9.24 11.95
CA MET A 91 -10.41 -9.13 12.50
C MET A 91 -10.12 -7.71 13.00
N THR A 92 -10.95 -6.73 12.64
CA THR A 92 -10.90 -5.40 13.23
C THR A 92 -11.38 -5.47 14.67
N THR A 93 -10.51 -5.03 15.59
CA THR A 93 -10.81 -5.00 17.02
C THR A 93 -10.49 -3.62 17.59
N GLU A 94 -11.32 -3.16 18.52
CA GLU A 94 -11.04 -1.95 19.30
C GLU A 94 -10.74 -2.34 20.74
N LYS A 95 -9.60 -1.90 21.26
CA LYS A 95 -9.25 -2.10 22.67
C LYS A 95 -8.60 -0.83 23.20
N ASN A 96 -9.17 -0.25 24.25
CA ASN A 96 -8.71 0.99 24.87
C ASN A 96 -8.63 2.18 23.88
N GLY A 97 -9.59 2.28 22.95
CA GLY A 97 -9.61 3.32 21.92
C GLY A 97 -8.57 3.14 20.81
N ILE A 98 -7.83 2.03 20.81
CA ILE A 98 -6.93 1.66 19.71
C ILE A 98 -7.67 0.70 18.79
N ILE A 99 -7.88 1.12 17.54
CA ILE A 99 -8.38 0.26 16.47
C ILE A 99 -7.21 -0.50 15.88
N THR A 100 -7.29 -1.82 15.90
CA THR A 100 -6.35 -2.72 15.23
C THR A 100 -7.09 -3.42 14.09
N ALA A 101 -6.74 -3.09 12.85
CA ALA A 101 -7.21 -3.81 11.67
C ALA A 101 -6.31 -5.02 11.39
N GLY A 102 -6.91 -6.14 10.99
CA GLY A 102 -6.19 -7.33 10.54
C GLY A 102 -6.57 -7.71 9.12
N ALA A 103 -5.71 -8.45 8.43
CA ALA A 103 -5.97 -9.00 7.11
C ALA A 103 -5.90 -10.55 7.16
N PRO A 104 -6.87 -11.26 6.58
CA PRO A 104 -6.74 -12.70 6.33
C PRO A 104 -5.60 -12.98 5.35
N ASP A 105 -5.10 -14.21 5.33
CA ASP A 105 -4.12 -14.66 4.32
C ASP A 105 -4.82 -14.82 2.96
N GLU A 106 -4.38 -14.09 1.94
CA GLU A 106 -4.95 -14.13 0.60
C GLU A 106 -4.85 -15.52 -0.06
N GLU A 107 -3.81 -16.30 0.25
CA GLU A 107 -3.59 -17.63 -0.33
C GLU A 107 -4.68 -18.62 0.11
N GLU A 108 -5.21 -18.50 1.34
CA GLU A 108 -6.34 -19.31 1.85
C GLU A 108 -7.61 -19.13 1.02
N TYR A 109 -7.76 -17.95 0.42
CA TYR A 109 -8.88 -17.59 -0.44
C TYR A 109 -8.54 -17.74 -1.93
N GLY A 110 -7.33 -18.20 -2.27
CA GLY A 110 -6.84 -18.29 -3.65
C GLY A 110 -6.89 -16.95 -4.38
N ILE A 111 -6.59 -15.86 -3.66
CA ILE A 111 -6.49 -14.50 -4.19
C ILE A 111 -5.02 -14.23 -4.51
N ASP A 112 -4.72 -13.82 -5.73
CA ASP A 112 -3.36 -13.50 -6.17
C ASP A 112 -3.13 -11.98 -6.19
N THR A 113 -2.36 -11.48 -5.21
CA THR A 113 -1.96 -10.08 -5.10
C THR A 113 -0.56 -9.80 -5.66
N SER A 114 0.12 -10.79 -6.22
CA SER A 114 1.56 -10.73 -6.58
C SER A 114 1.90 -9.70 -7.66
N ALA A 115 0.91 -9.22 -8.40
CA ALA A 115 1.06 -8.21 -9.43
C ALA A 115 1.19 -6.78 -8.85
N GLN A 116 0.86 -6.58 -7.57
CA GLN A 116 0.94 -5.27 -6.94
C GLN A 116 2.40 -4.82 -6.76
N PRO A 117 2.72 -3.55 -7.08
CA PRO A 117 3.98 -2.95 -6.68
C PRO A 117 4.13 -2.93 -5.17
N ARG A 118 5.38 -2.97 -4.69
CA ARG A 118 5.68 -2.82 -3.27
C ARG A 118 5.95 -1.35 -2.98
N PHE A 119 5.04 -0.74 -2.22
CA PHE A 119 5.20 0.62 -1.73
C PHE A 119 5.83 0.60 -0.34
N ASP A 120 6.61 1.62 0.01
CA ASP A 120 7.01 1.80 1.41
C ASP A 120 5.82 2.30 2.25
N THR A 121 5.86 2.08 3.57
CA THR A 121 4.75 2.44 4.47
C THR A 121 4.39 3.94 4.43
N ARG A 122 5.34 4.83 4.09
CA ARG A 122 5.06 6.27 3.97
C ARG A 122 4.36 6.57 2.65
N GLU A 123 4.70 5.86 1.58
CA GLU A 123 4.02 5.95 0.29
C GLU A 123 2.58 5.45 0.39
N GLU A 124 2.37 4.28 1.01
CA GLU A 124 1.04 3.72 1.28
C GLU A 124 0.21 4.68 2.12
N ARG A 125 0.75 5.17 3.25
CA ARG A 125 0.04 6.13 4.12
C ARG A 125 -0.43 7.36 3.34
N LYS A 126 0.44 7.96 2.51
CA LYS A 126 0.07 9.14 1.71
C LYS A 126 -1.00 8.83 0.67
N ALA A 127 -0.97 7.63 0.06
CA ALA A 127 -1.99 7.22 -0.88
C ALA A 127 -3.34 7.02 -0.17
N PHE A 128 -3.34 6.38 0.99
CA PHE A 128 -4.53 6.22 1.83
C PHE A 128 -5.08 7.55 2.34
N GLU A 129 -4.22 8.52 2.69
CA GLU A 129 -4.64 9.88 3.06
C GLU A 129 -5.38 10.57 1.90
N ALA A 130 -4.83 10.53 0.68
CA ALA A 130 -5.48 11.09 -0.50
C ALA A 130 -6.79 10.37 -0.87
N ALA A 131 -6.83 9.05 -0.70
CA ALA A 131 -8.03 8.26 -0.94
C ALA A 131 -9.12 8.55 0.12
N SER A 132 -8.74 8.67 1.39
CA SER A 132 -9.65 9.02 2.49
C SER A 132 -10.26 10.41 2.26
N GLU A 133 -9.44 11.42 1.95
CA GLU A 133 -9.92 12.78 1.64
C GLU A 133 -10.91 12.76 0.46
N TYR A 134 -10.62 12.01 -0.61
CA TYR A 134 -11.56 11.88 -1.72
C TYR A 134 -12.87 11.21 -1.30
N LEU A 135 -12.78 10.11 -0.54
CA LEU A 135 -13.93 9.35 -0.07
C LEU A 135 -14.85 10.20 0.81
N THR A 136 -14.28 10.95 1.76
CA THR A 136 -15.04 11.81 2.67
C THR A 136 -15.55 13.05 1.97
N ASP A 137 -14.69 13.78 1.27
CA ASP A 137 -15.00 15.14 0.81
C ASP A 137 -15.75 15.15 -0.52
N LYS A 138 -15.53 14.13 -1.37
CA LYS A 138 -16.19 14.04 -2.69
C LYS A 138 -17.37 13.08 -2.69
N LEU A 139 -17.27 11.95 -1.98
CA LEU A 139 -18.32 10.93 -1.99
C LEU A 139 -19.21 10.98 -0.74
N GLY A 140 -18.78 11.63 0.34
CA GLY A 140 -19.54 11.70 1.59
C GLY A 140 -19.63 10.35 2.30
N ILE A 141 -18.64 9.48 2.09
CA ILE A 141 -18.56 8.14 2.67
C ILE A 141 -17.53 8.17 3.82
N GLU A 142 -17.81 7.42 4.89
CA GLU A 142 -16.94 7.30 6.06
C GLU A 142 -15.59 6.65 5.71
N GLU A 143 -14.50 7.11 6.33
CA GLU A 143 -13.14 6.66 6.00
C GLU A 143 -12.91 5.17 6.31
N GLU A 144 -13.63 4.62 7.27
CA GLU A 144 -13.58 3.21 7.69
C GLU A 144 -14.03 2.25 6.59
N ALA A 145 -14.72 2.75 5.55
CA ALA A 145 -15.05 1.95 4.37
C ALA A 145 -13.82 1.63 3.50
N LEU A 146 -12.73 2.40 3.62
CA LEU A 146 -11.53 2.29 2.80
C LEU A 146 -10.64 1.12 3.23
N ASN A 147 -10.18 0.33 2.27
CA ASN A 147 -9.39 -0.88 2.49
C ASN A 147 -8.34 -1.07 1.39
N ASN A 148 -7.32 -1.89 1.68
CA ASN A 148 -6.42 -2.39 0.63
C ASN A 148 -7.23 -3.19 -0.41
N CYS A 149 -6.99 -2.91 -1.69
CA CYS A 149 -7.55 -3.69 -2.78
C CYS A 149 -7.01 -5.12 -2.73
N ILE A 150 -7.90 -6.10 -2.89
CA ILE A 150 -7.54 -7.52 -2.94
C ILE A 150 -8.06 -8.22 -4.19
N ASP A 151 -8.66 -7.49 -5.14
CA ASP A 151 -9.22 -8.07 -6.35
C ASP A 151 -8.14 -8.26 -7.45
N PRO A 152 -7.79 -9.51 -7.82
CA PRO A 152 -6.77 -9.78 -8.84
C PRO A 152 -7.13 -9.26 -10.24
N ARG A 153 -8.41 -8.97 -10.50
CA ARG A 153 -8.85 -8.34 -11.76
C ARG A 153 -8.38 -6.90 -11.85
N ILE A 154 -8.32 -6.18 -10.73
CA ILE A 154 -7.86 -4.79 -10.69
C ILE A 154 -6.35 -4.73 -10.86
N PHE A 155 -5.58 -5.69 -10.33
CA PHE A 155 -4.12 -5.70 -10.51
C PHE A 155 -3.67 -5.97 -11.94
N GLN A 156 -4.58 -6.31 -12.86
CA GLN A 156 -4.25 -6.37 -14.30
C GLN A 156 -3.83 -5.00 -14.84
N ILE A 157 -4.21 -3.90 -14.19
CA ILE A 157 -3.72 -2.54 -14.50
C ILE A 157 -2.18 -2.46 -14.58
N TYR A 158 -1.47 -3.26 -13.78
CA TYR A 158 -0.01 -3.29 -13.74
C TYR A 158 0.61 -4.09 -14.88
N LYS A 159 -0.16 -4.98 -15.52
CA LYS A 159 0.27 -5.85 -16.61
C LYS A 159 -0.17 -5.34 -17.98
N ASP A 160 -1.32 -4.68 -18.03
CA ASP A 160 -1.87 -4.12 -19.25
C ASP A 160 -0.99 -2.98 -19.77
N LYS A 161 -0.80 -2.96 -21.10
CA LYS A 161 0.03 -1.93 -21.76
C LYS A 161 -0.63 -0.56 -21.74
N ASP A 162 -1.96 -0.51 -21.83
CA ASP A 162 -2.71 0.75 -21.83
C ASP A 162 -3.05 1.25 -20.42
N LYS A 163 -3.07 0.37 -19.41
CA LYS A 163 -3.40 0.66 -18.01
C LYS A 163 -4.78 1.29 -17.78
N GLY A 164 -5.69 1.17 -18.77
CA GLY A 164 -7.01 1.78 -18.73
C GLY A 164 -6.98 3.26 -18.36
N VAL A 165 -7.72 3.64 -17.32
CA VAL A 165 -7.80 5.03 -16.82
C VAL A 165 -6.45 5.62 -16.38
N ALA A 166 -5.47 4.78 -16.05
CA ALA A 166 -4.13 5.20 -15.63
C ALA A 166 -3.11 5.20 -16.78
N LYS A 167 -3.58 5.33 -18.03
CA LYS A 167 -2.71 5.39 -19.20
C LYS A 167 -1.65 6.49 -19.08
N GLY A 168 -0.39 6.11 -19.30
CA GLY A 168 0.75 7.02 -19.25
C GLY A 168 1.47 7.09 -17.89
N TYR A 169 0.96 6.40 -16.87
CA TYR A 169 1.65 6.27 -15.58
C TYR A 169 2.43 4.96 -15.49
N GLU A 170 3.57 5.01 -14.81
CA GLU A 170 4.35 3.83 -14.47
C GLU A 170 3.74 3.08 -13.28
N ASN A 171 4.03 1.78 -13.14
CA ASN A 171 3.45 0.95 -12.08
C ASN A 171 3.71 1.51 -10.66
N ASP A 172 4.91 2.01 -10.39
CA ASP A 172 5.29 2.64 -9.11
C ASP A 172 4.59 3.98 -8.84
N ASN A 173 3.81 4.47 -9.81
CA ASN A 173 3.04 5.69 -9.76
C ASN A 173 1.53 5.43 -9.87
N ILE A 174 1.09 4.18 -9.70
CA ILE A 174 -0.32 3.77 -9.69
C ILE A 174 -0.59 3.01 -8.39
N PHE A 175 -1.48 3.55 -7.56
CA PHE A 175 -1.94 2.92 -6.33
C PHE A 175 -3.42 2.56 -6.46
N VAL A 176 -3.80 1.40 -5.92
CA VAL A 176 -5.19 0.91 -5.95
C VAL A 176 -5.67 0.56 -4.55
N CYS A 177 -6.84 1.06 -4.18
CA CYS A 177 -7.54 0.68 -2.97
C CYS A 177 -9.00 0.34 -3.29
N GLU A 178 -9.70 -0.26 -2.34
CA GLU A 178 -11.12 -0.58 -2.48
C GLU A 178 -11.91 0.03 -1.32
N TYR A 179 -13.18 0.32 -1.57
CA TYR A 179 -14.11 0.79 -0.55
C TYR A 179 -15.48 0.13 -0.72
N CYS A 180 -16.23 0.04 0.37
CA CYS A 180 -17.59 -0.48 0.36
C CYS A 180 -18.60 0.66 0.49
N ASP A 181 -19.46 0.81 -0.51
CA ASP A 181 -20.58 1.75 -0.47
C ASP A 181 -21.90 0.95 -0.47
N ASN A 182 -22.61 0.98 0.66
CA ASN A 182 -23.90 0.31 0.81
C ASN A 182 -23.89 -1.18 0.40
N GLY A 183 -22.81 -1.88 0.72
CA GLY A 183 -22.61 -3.30 0.38
C GLY A 183 -22.06 -3.56 -1.03
N THR A 184 -21.84 -2.51 -1.82
CA THR A 184 -21.20 -2.59 -3.14
C THR A 184 -19.73 -2.23 -3.02
N TRP A 185 -18.87 -3.16 -3.42
CA TRP A 185 -17.43 -2.92 -3.44
C TRP A 185 -17.05 -2.16 -4.71
N GLN A 186 -16.29 -1.09 -4.53
CA GLN A 186 -15.81 -0.19 -5.55
C GLN A 186 -14.29 -0.04 -5.38
N TYR A 187 -13.61 0.36 -6.45
CA TYR A 187 -12.17 0.55 -6.49
C TYR A 187 -11.85 2.02 -6.69
N MET A 188 -10.75 2.48 -6.09
CA MET A 188 -10.18 3.80 -6.34
C MET A 188 -8.81 3.63 -6.98
N ILE A 189 -8.59 4.34 -8.08
CA ILE A 189 -7.32 4.38 -8.80
C ILE A 189 -6.66 5.73 -8.55
N LEU A 190 -5.49 5.69 -7.93
CA LEU A 190 -4.69 6.86 -7.58
C LEU A 190 -3.42 6.89 -8.41
N VAL A 191 -3.01 8.08 -8.83
CA VAL A 191 -1.77 8.29 -9.57
C VAL A 191 -0.98 9.46 -9.03
N ARG A 192 0.31 9.50 -9.35
CA ARG A 192 1.22 10.63 -9.12
C ARG A 192 2.21 10.76 -10.28
N ASP A 193 2.70 11.97 -10.53
CA ASP A 193 3.63 12.20 -11.64
C ASP A 193 5.05 11.68 -11.31
N SER A 194 5.46 11.79 -10.04
CA SER A 194 6.73 11.29 -9.51
C SER A 194 6.60 10.86 -8.04
N LYS A 195 7.66 10.29 -7.46
CA LYS A 195 7.66 9.89 -6.04
C LYS A 195 7.56 11.08 -5.07
N GLU A 196 7.95 12.28 -5.51
CA GLU A 196 7.82 13.50 -4.73
C GLU A 196 6.42 14.13 -4.81
N ASP A 197 5.63 13.79 -5.84
CA ASP A 197 4.32 14.39 -6.09
C ASP A 197 3.20 13.77 -5.23
N PRO A 198 2.15 14.55 -4.92
CA PRO A 198 1.00 14.04 -4.20
C PRO A 198 0.20 13.04 -5.04
N TRP A 199 -0.34 12.02 -4.36
CA TRP A 199 -1.32 11.11 -4.95
C TRP A 199 -2.63 11.84 -5.26
N LYS A 200 -3.26 11.46 -6.37
CA LYS A 200 -4.56 11.99 -6.80
C LYS A 200 -5.45 10.85 -7.26
N VAL A 201 -6.68 10.79 -6.74
CA VAL A 201 -7.70 9.89 -7.28
C VAL A 201 -8.10 10.39 -8.67
N ILE A 202 -7.95 9.54 -9.68
CA ILE A 202 -8.33 9.84 -11.07
C ILE A 202 -9.57 9.06 -11.52
N HIS A 203 -9.91 7.99 -10.81
CA HIS A 203 -11.05 7.15 -11.12
C HIS A 203 -11.55 6.43 -9.87
N HIS A 204 -12.86 6.20 -9.83
CA HIS A 204 -13.48 5.25 -8.92
C HIS A 204 -14.61 4.50 -9.62
N GLY A 205 -14.75 3.20 -9.38
CA GLY A 205 -15.70 2.35 -10.09
C GLY A 205 -15.48 0.86 -9.85
N ASP A 206 -16.18 0.02 -10.62
CA ASP A 206 -16.09 -1.45 -10.55
C ASP A 206 -14.95 -2.04 -11.40
N SER A 207 -14.23 -1.18 -12.13
CA SER A 207 -13.18 -1.55 -13.08
C SER A 207 -12.14 -0.42 -13.20
N TYR A 208 -10.93 -0.73 -13.69
CA TYR A 208 -9.95 0.29 -14.09
C TYR A 208 -10.05 0.64 -15.58
N LYS A 209 -10.97 0.02 -16.31
CA LYS A 209 -11.25 0.27 -17.72
C LYS A 209 -12.33 1.34 -17.85
N GLU A 210 -12.24 2.15 -18.89
CA GLU A 210 -13.27 3.15 -19.27
C GLU A 210 -14.57 2.51 -19.77
#